data_AF-H3H6T3-F1
#
_entry.id   AF-H3H6T3-F1
#
_cell.length_a   1.000
_cell.length_b   1.000
_cell.length_c   1.000
_cell.angle_alpha   90.00
_cell.angle_beta   90.00
_cell.angle_gamma   90.00
#
_symmetry.space_group_name_H-M   'P 1'
#
loop_
_entity.id
_entity.type
_entity.pdbx_description
1 polymer ?
#
loop_
_entity_poly.entity_id
_entity_poly.type
_entity_poly.pdbx_seq_one_letter_code
_entity_poly.pdbx_strand_id
1 'polypeptide(L)'
;MEAASVPEVRIEFKKGQYFFGLRIWNYNKSSEDSFRGVKQLTVALDGVVISPKETGFLLRKAPGAANFDFGQLLRFPDIVESPGKSLGNSAAAYSERVRYPFSTRAYKTPIIRQDYEAQLYPQGFLLKIVCWQTWGDPYYLGLNGLELYDFAGARIDHKPAIVSAVPYSVSELDHTNGRQQDTRTPDNLMSGLDKNTWEAHDAWLAPLASSLGNQQGNIVYIGFDTPVVLSMIKFWNYSKTPERGVKDLDIYLDDMHLFSGTLRKAPAGDDHGANGRYSKMHKVTEHFGQPVLFSASQAQVDAEKRNVSYCGTEEQDVLGINEGQVMQESRAMYRKPDPGAEGVVVDLEARPMTAVCRQ
;
A
#
# COMPACT_ATOMS: atom_id res chain seq x y z
N MET A 1 -37.39 22.00 -17.40
CA MET A 1 -35.99 21.61 -17.16
C MET A 1 -35.75 20.41 -18.04
N GLU A 2 -35.15 20.58 -19.22
CA GLU A 2 -34.70 19.44 -20.02
C GLU A 2 -33.68 18.66 -19.18
N ALA A 3 -33.86 17.34 -19.08
CA ALA A 3 -32.87 16.49 -18.45
C ALA A 3 -31.55 16.68 -19.19
N ALA A 4 -30.52 17.16 -18.49
CA ALA A 4 -29.20 17.32 -19.07
C ALA A 4 -28.79 15.98 -19.70
N SER A 5 -28.51 16.00 -21.01
CA SER A 5 -28.08 14.80 -21.73
C SER A 5 -26.78 14.30 -21.11
N VAL A 6 -26.71 13.01 -20.81
CA VAL A 6 -25.48 12.37 -20.32
C VAL A 6 -24.38 12.59 -21.37
N PRO A 7 -23.19 13.08 -21.00
CA PRO A 7 -22.09 13.24 -21.95
C PRO A 7 -21.77 11.93 -22.67
N GLU A 8 -21.70 11.97 -24.01
CA GLU A 8 -21.49 10.79 -24.85
C GLU A 8 -20.28 10.98 -25.76
N VAL A 9 -19.46 9.93 -25.92
CA VAL A 9 -18.38 9.86 -26.90
C VAL A 9 -18.69 8.73 -27.89
N ARG A 10 -18.82 9.07 -29.18
CA ARG A 10 -19.05 8.10 -30.26
C ARG A 10 -17.77 7.92 -31.07
N ILE A 11 -17.41 6.65 -31.29
CA ILE A 11 -16.24 6.27 -32.08
C ILE A 11 -16.72 5.35 -33.19
N GLU A 12 -16.57 5.79 -34.44
CA GLU A 12 -16.90 4.99 -35.62
C GLU A 12 -15.63 4.41 -36.24
N PHE A 13 -15.62 3.09 -36.46
CA PHE A 13 -14.50 2.40 -37.08
C PHE A 13 -14.83 2.03 -38.52
N LYS A 14 -13.90 2.30 -39.43
CA LYS A 14 -14.08 2.02 -40.88
C LYS A 14 -14.23 0.53 -41.22
N LYS A 15 -13.85 -0.36 -40.30
CA LYS A 15 -13.93 -1.82 -40.43
C LYS A 15 -14.27 -2.43 -39.08
N GLY A 16 -14.96 -3.58 -39.11
CA GLY A 16 -15.24 -4.36 -37.91
C GLY A 16 -13.96 -4.76 -37.19
N GLN A 17 -13.97 -4.64 -35.86
CA GLN A 17 -12.83 -4.92 -34.99
C GLN A 17 -13.29 -5.73 -33.77
N TYR A 18 -12.36 -6.53 -33.24
CA TYR A 18 -12.56 -7.22 -31.97
C TYR A 18 -11.91 -6.38 -30.86
N PHE A 19 -12.63 -6.20 -29.76
CA PHE A 19 -12.17 -5.42 -28.62
C PHE A 19 -12.02 -6.31 -27.38
N PHE A 20 -10.85 -6.23 -26.76
CA PHE A 20 -10.59 -6.85 -25.46
C PHE A 20 -11.09 -5.98 -24.28
N GLY A 21 -11.13 -4.66 -24.47
CA GLY A 21 -11.48 -3.71 -23.43
C GLY A 21 -11.13 -2.27 -23.81
N LEU A 22 -11.27 -1.36 -22.85
CA LEU A 22 -10.90 0.05 -22.97
C LEU A 22 -9.83 0.39 -21.94
N ARG A 23 -8.77 1.09 -22.35
CA ARG A 23 -7.86 1.75 -21.41
C ARG A 23 -8.25 3.22 -21.29
N ILE A 24 -8.55 3.66 -20.08
CA ILE A 24 -9.03 5.02 -19.79
C ILE A 24 -7.99 5.75 -18.95
N TRP A 25 -7.62 6.95 -19.39
CA TRP A 25 -6.91 7.93 -18.56
C TRP A 25 -7.91 9.01 -18.16
N ASN A 26 -8.24 9.04 -16.88
CA ASN A 26 -9.20 10.00 -16.35
C ASN A 26 -8.57 11.41 -16.25
N TYR A 27 -9.40 12.44 -16.07
CA TYR A 27 -8.93 13.83 -16.03
C TYR A 27 -7.93 14.05 -14.87
N ASN A 28 -6.72 14.51 -15.18
CA ASN A 28 -5.56 14.47 -14.26
C ASN A 28 -4.80 15.80 -14.13
N LYS A 29 -5.49 16.94 -14.22
CA LYS A 29 -4.81 18.25 -14.21
C LYS A 29 -4.09 18.55 -12.87
N SER A 30 -4.74 18.25 -11.74
CA SER A 30 -4.17 18.34 -10.39
C SER A 30 -4.94 17.40 -9.45
N SER A 31 -4.47 17.25 -8.21
CA SER A 31 -5.18 16.47 -7.17
C SER A 31 -6.61 16.97 -6.96
N GLU A 32 -6.81 18.29 -6.93
CA GLU A 32 -8.11 18.95 -6.79
C GLU A 32 -8.95 18.85 -8.06
N ASP A 33 -8.34 19.10 -9.23
CA ASP A 33 -9.06 19.09 -10.50
C ASP A 33 -9.46 17.67 -10.94
N SER A 34 -8.78 16.63 -10.45
CA SER A 34 -9.08 15.23 -10.78
C SER A 34 -10.48 14.77 -10.36
N PHE A 35 -11.15 15.49 -9.44
CA PHE A 35 -12.56 15.27 -9.10
C PHE A 35 -13.53 15.57 -10.25
N ARG A 36 -13.08 16.26 -11.31
CA ARG A 36 -13.87 16.50 -12.54
C ARG A 36 -13.89 15.29 -13.47
N GLY A 37 -13.15 14.23 -13.13
CA GLY A 37 -13.09 13.00 -13.91
C GLY A 37 -14.42 12.25 -13.97
N VAL A 38 -14.54 11.36 -14.95
CA VAL A 38 -15.71 10.47 -15.09
C VAL A 38 -15.66 9.41 -13.99
N LYS A 39 -16.77 9.20 -13.28
CA LYS A 39 -16.88 8.19 -12.20
C LYS A 39 -17.44 6.85 -12.69
N GLN A 40 -18.36 6.89 -13.65
CA GLN A 40 -19.06 5.71 -14.15
C GLN A 40 -19.17 5.80 -15.67
N LEU A 41 -18.90 4.70 -16.35
CA LEU A 41 -18.92 4.59 -17.80
C LEU A 41 -19.82 3.42 -18.23
N THR A 42 -20.85 3.73 -19.02
CA THR A 42 -21.62 2.73 -19.75
C THR A 42 -21.04 2.60 -21.15
N VAL A 43 -20.82 1.36 -21.59
CA VAL A 43 -20.24 1.08 -22.91
C VAL A 43 -21.24 0.28 -23.72
N ALA A 44 -21.53 0.77 -24.93
CA ALA A 44 -22.33 0.06 -25.92
C ALA A 44 -21.53 -0.14 -27.21
N LEU A 45 -21.66 -1.33 -27.80
CA LEU A 45 -21.11 -1.68 -29.11
C LEU A 45 -22.29 -1.90 -30.06
N ASP A 46 -22.38 -1.11 -31.13
CA ASP A 46 -23.47 -1.16 -32.11
C ASP A 46 -24.88 -1.10 -31.46
N GLY A 47 -25.02 -0.28 -30.41
CA GLY A 47 -26.27 -0.13 -29.66
C GLY A 47 -26.51 -1.19 -28.57
N VAL A 48 -25.66 -2.22 -28.49
CA VAL A 48 -25.74 -3.27 -27.46
C VAL A 48 -24.85 -2.90 -26.27
N VAL A 49 -25.43 -2.74 -25.09
CA VAL A 49 -24.69 -2.46 -23.85
C VAL A 49 -23.84 -3.68 -23.46
N ILE A 50 -22.52 -3.48 -23.38
CA ILE A 50 -21.54 -4.52 -23.01
C ILE A 50 -20.92 -4.29 -21.62
N SER A 51 -21.12 -3.11 -21.03
CA SER A 51 -20.80 -2.87 -19.62
C SER A 51 -21.79 -3.58 -18.68
N PRO A 52 -21.43 -3.82 -17.41
CA PRO A 52 -22.36 -4.34 -16.40
C PRO A 52 -23.65 -3.52 -16.34
N LYS A 53 -24.81 -4.20 -16.48
CA LYS A 53 -26.11 -3.54 -16.73
C LYS A 53 -26.54 -2.56 -15.64
N GLU A 54 -26.25 -2.89 -14.38
CA GLU A 54 -26.68 -2.09 -13.24
C GLU A 54 -25.65 -1.02 -12.85
N THR A 55 -24.37 -1.37 -12.90
CA THR A 55 -23.31 -0.54 -12.30
C THR A 55 -22.47 0.20 -13.34
N GLY A 56 -22.55 -0.17 -14.62
CA GLY A 56 -21.53 0.21 -15.60
C GLY A 56 -20.12 -0.19 -15.15
N PHE A 57 -19.11 0.37 -15.82
CA PHE A 57 -17.73 0.36 -15.34
C PHE A 57 -17.49 1.54 -14.40
N LEU A 58 -16.99 1.26 -13.21
CA LEU A 58 -16.50 2.28 -12.30
C LEU A 58 -15.09 2.70 -12.71
N LEU A 59 -14.86 4.01 -12.72
CA LEU A 59 -13.60 4.61 -13.08
C LEU A 59 -12.88 5.15 -11.85
N ARG A 60 -11.60 4.80 -11.75
CA ARG A 60 -10.66 5.32 -10.75
C ARG A 60 -10.47 6.81 -11.00
N LYS A 61 -10.49 7.60 -9.92
CA LYS A 61 -10.07 9.00 -9.92
C LYS A 61 -8.59 9.08 -10.32
N ALA A 62 -8.23 10.05 -11.17
CA ALA A 62 -6.83 10.22 -11.51
C ALA A 62 -6.02 10.70 -10.29
N PRO A 63 -4.73 10.33 -10.15
CA PRO A 63 -3.94 10.64 -8.95
C PRO A 63 -3.62 12.13 -8.76
N GLY A 64 -3.88 12.96 -9.77
CA GLY A 64 -3.53 14.38 -9.78
C GLY A 64 -2.04 14.67 -10.05
N ALA A 65 -1.26 13.64 -10.37
CA ALA A 65 0.16 13.69 -10.69
C ALA A 65 0.47 12.69 -11.81
N ALA A 66 1.65 12.80 -12.44
CA ALA A 66 2.07 11.96 -13.56
C ALA A 66 3.29 11.09 -13.23
N ASN A 67 3.43 10.69 -11.96
CA ASN A 67 4.60 9.93 -11.47
C ASN A 67 4.63 8.48 -11.97
N PHE A 68 3.51 7.96 -12.45
CA PHE A 68 3.34 6.61 -13.00
C PHE A 68 2.21 6.59 -14.04
N ASP A 69 2.14 5.55 -14.89
CA ASP A 69 1.00 5.33 -15.78
C ASP A 69 -0.23 4.96 -14.94
N PHE A 70 -1.20 5.88 -14.88
CA PHE A 70 -2.43 5.72 -14.12
C PHE A 70 -3.60 5.24 -14.99
N GLY A 71 -3.35 4.77 -16.21
CA GLY A 71 -4.38 4.20 -17.09
C GLY A 71 -5.12 3.06 -16.40
N GLN A 72 -6.44 3.03 -16.53
CA GLN A 72 -7.29 1.96 -16.02
C GLN A 72 -7.77 1.09 -17.17
N LEU A 73 -7.55 -0.23 -17.09
CA LEU A 73 -8.02 -1.17 -18.08
C LEU A 73 -9.41 -1.72 -17.70
N LEU A 74 -10.42 -1.32 -18.45
CA LEU A 74 -11.76 -1.90 -18.41
C LEU A 74 -11.84 -3.09 -19.35
N ARG A 75 -11.79 -4.30 -18.81
CA ARG A 75 -11.98 -5.53 -19.59
C ARG A 75 -13.44 -5.74 -19.92
N PHE A 76 -13.73 -6.07 -21.17
CA PHE A 76 -15.04 -6.56 -21.53
C PHE A 76 -15.20 -8.01 -21.05
N PRO A 77 -16.36 -8.39 -20.50
CA PRO A 77 -16.57 -9.75 -20.03
C PRO A 77 -16.43 -10.73 -21.19
N ASP A 78 -15.67 -11.81 -20.98
CA ASP A 78 -15.61 -12.92 -21.94
C ASP A 78 -17.02 -13.52 -22.08
N ILE A 79 -17.58 -13.49 -23.28
CA ILE A 79 -18.89 -14.10 -23.56
C ILE A 79 -18.82 -15.64 -23.42
N VAL A 80 -17.60 -16.21 -23.48
CA VAL A 80 -17.35 -17.64 -23.35
C VAL A 80 -16.82 -17.94 -21.95
N GLU A 81 -17.72 -18.20 -21.00
CA GLU A 81 -17.35 -18.82 -19.73
C GLU A 81 -16.74 -20.21 -20.02
N SER A 82 -15.41 -20.32 -19.99
CA SER A 82 -14.75 -21.62 -19.96
C SER A 82 -14.79 -22.14 -18.51
N PRO A 83 -15.46 -23.27 -18.23
CA PRO A 83 -15.50 -23.82 -16.88
C PRO A 83 -14.08 -24.21 -16.45
N GLY A 84 -13.59 -23.57 -15.37
CA GLY A 84 -12.34 -23.97 -14.70
C GLY A 84 -11.17 -22.98 -14.75
N LYS A 85 -11.24 -21.84 -15.44
CA LYS A 85 -10.22 -20.77 -15.33
C LYS A 85 -10.70 -19.65 -14.42
N SER A 86 -10.48 -19.81 -13.12
CA SER A 86 -10.61 -18.74 -12.12
C SER A 86 -9.50 -17.71 -12.32
N LEU A 87 -9.61 -16.85 -13.32
CA LEU A 87 -9.05 -15.50 -13.19
C LEU A 87 -10.08 -14.70 -12.40
N GLY A 88 -9.66 -14.06 -11.30
CA GLY A 88 -10.50 -13.29 -10.36
C GLY A 88 -11.22 -12.05 -10.92
N ASN A 89 -11.55 -12.07 -12.21
CA ASN A 89 -12.20 -11.04 -13.01
C ASN A 89 -13.52 -11.58 -13.64
N SER A 90 -14.23 -12.50 -12.99
CA SER A 90 -15.59 -12.82 -13.44
C SER A 90 -16.47 -11.57 -13.29
N ALA A 91 -17.40 -11.34 -14.23
CA ALA A 91 -18.35 -10.24 -14.15
C ALA A 91 -19.16 -10.27 -12.84
N ALA A 92 -19.41 -11.48 -12.31
CA ALA A 92 -20.01 -11.69 -11.00
C ALA A 92 -19.16 -11.14 -9.85
N ALA A 93 -17.86 -11.46 -9.80
CA ALA A 93 -16.95 -10.97 -8.75
C ALA A 93 -16.79 -9.44 -8.80
N TYR A 94 -16.73 -8.84 -9.99
CA TYR A 94 -16.75 -7.38 -10.12
C TYR A 94 -18.05 -6.79 -9.55
N SER A 95 -19.20 -7.34 -9.93
CA SER A 95 -20.51 -6.81 -9.53
C SER A 95 -20.74 -6.93 -8.01
N GLU A 96 -20.28 -8.04 -7.41
CA GLU A 96 -20.28 -8.23 -5.96
C GLU A 96 -19.43 -7.17 -5.25
N ARG A 97 -18.20 -6.95 -5.72
CA ARG A 97 -17.33 -5.92 -5.14
C ARG A 97 -17.94 -4.55 -5.25
N VAL A 98 -18.52 -4.17 -6.40
CA VAL A 98 -19.10 -2.83 -6.64
C VAL A 98 -20.34 -2.56 -5.79
N ARG A 99 -21.22 -3.55 -5.62
CA ARG A 99 -22.44 -3.38 -4.82
C ARG A 99 -22.17 -3.30 -3.32
N TYR A 100 -20.94 -3.55 -2.88
CA TYR A 100 -20.55 -3.37 -1.50
C TYR A 100 -20.60 -1.88 -1.10
N PRO A 101 -21.18 -1.48 0.06
CA PRO A 101 -21.86 -2.28 1.07
C PRO A 101 -23.39 -2.35 0.86
N PHE A 102 -23.99 -3.54 1.01
CA PHE A 102 -25.43 -3.74 0.77
C PHE A 102 -26.40 -3.15 1.82
N SER A 103 -25.91 -2.58 2.91
CA SER A 103 -26.73 -1.92 3.91
C SER A 103 -25.80 -1.23 4.87
N THR A 104 -26.07 0.04 5.20
CA THR A 104 -25.50 0.78 6.31
C THR A 104 -25.36 -0.12 7.53
N ARG A 105 -24.15 -0.65 7.78
CA ARG A 105 -23.86 -1.23 9.08
C ARG A 105 -23.84 -0.03 10.02
N ALA A 106 -24.82 0.04 10.92
CA ALA A 106 -24.72 0.87 12.11
C ALA A 106 -23.30 0.72 12.67
N TYR A 107 -22.70 1.81 13.13
CA TYR A 107 -21.38 1.80 13.75
C TYR A 107 -21.27 0.58 14.67
N LYS A 108 -20.32 -0.30 14.37
CA LYS A 108 -20.02 -1.48 15.20
C LYS A 108 -18.71 -1.18 15.90
N THR A 109 -18.77 -1.11 17.23
CA THR A 109 -17.56 -1.03 18.05
C THR A 109 -16.61 -2.15 17.67
N PRO A 110 -15.33 -1.85 17.37
CA PRO A 110 -14.33 -2.87 17.09
C PRO A 110 -14.30 -3.93 18.20
N ILE A 111 -14.16 -5.19 17.79
CA ILE A 111 -14.15 -6.35 18.70
C ILE A 111 -12.81 -6.45 19.47
N ILE A 112 -11.81 -5.67 19.05
CA ILE A 112 -10.46 -5.62 19.62
C ILE A 112 -10.09 -4.19 20.03
N ARG A 113 -9.14 -4.10 20.96
CA ARG A 113 -8.47 -2.84 21.26
C ARG A 113 -7.49 -2.51 20.15
N GLN A 114 -7.61 -1.32 19.61
CA GLN A 114 -6.78 -0.77 18.54
C GLN A 114 -6.79 0.76 18.67
N ASP A 115 -5.76 1.43 18.18
CA ASP A 115 -5.59 2.88 18.37
C ASP A 115 -6.32 3.75 17.35
N TYR A 116 -7.11 3.14 16.46
CA TYR A 116 -7.79 3.81 15.36
C TYR A 116 -9.25 3.37 15.24
N GLU A 117 -10.10 4.27 14.75
CA GLU A 117 -11.47 3.93 14.38
C GLU A 117 -11.47 3.28 12.99
N ALA A 118 -11.69 1.96 12.93
CA ALA A 118 -11.68 1.25 11.66
C ALA A 118 -12.92 1.61 10.83
N GLN A 119 -12.71 2.25 9.68
CA GLN A 119 -13.69 2.19 8.61
C GLN A 119 -13.81 0.73 8.17
N LEU A 120 -14.99 0.12 8.38
CA LEU A 120 -15.16 -1.31 8.13
C LEU A 120 -15.28 -1.58 6.64
N TYR A 121 -14.38 -2.43 6.15
CA TYR A 121 -14.29 -2.91 4.78
C TYR A 121 -14.27 -1.78 3.75
N PRO A 122 -13.27 -0.89 3.78
CA PRO A 122 -13.20 0.21 2.84
C PRO A 122 -13.08 -0.34 1.41
N GLN A 123 -13.80 0.31 0.50
CA GLN A 123 -13.84 -0.02 -0.92
C GLN A 123 -13.18 1.09 -1.72
N GLY A 124 -12.35 0.74 -2.70
CA GLY A 124 -11.72 1.72 -3.59
C GLY A 124 -10.78 1.10 -4.61
N PHE A 125 -10.00 1.93 -5.30
CA PHE A 125 -9.14 1.53 -6.41
C PHE A 125 -7.65 1.78 -6.17
N LEU A 126 -7.30 2.85 -5.45
CA LEU A 126 -5.93 3.30 -5.26
C LEU A 126 -5.61 3.38 -3.76
N LEU A 127 -4.76 2.46 -3.30
CA LEU A 127 -4.16 2.52 -1.99
C LEU A 127 -2.91 3.42 -2.06
N LYS A 128 -2.84 4.40 -1.17
CA LYS A 128 -1.68 5.26 -0.95
C LYS A 128 -1.19 5.05 0.48
N ILE A 129 0.08 4.66 0.64
CA ILE A 129 0.71 4.47 1.94
C ILE A 129 1.81 5.51 2.06
N VAL A 130 1.75 6.36 3.07
CA VAL A 130 2.76 7.39 3.32
C VAL A 130 3.58 6.96 4.53
N CYS A 131 4.86 6.69 4.33
CA CYS A 131 5.79 6.30 5.38
C CYS A 131 6.62 7.52 5.79
N TRP A 132 6.60 7.86 7.08
CA TRP A 132 7.17 9.11 7.60
C TRP A 132 8.54 8.94 8.23
N GLN A 133 8.69 7.91 9.06
CA GLN A 133 9.87 7.73 9.91
C GLN A 133 10.44 6.33 9.77
N THR A 134 11.72 6.20 10.12
CA THR A 134 12.42 4.93 10.22
C THR A 134 12.60 4.55 11.70
N TRP A 135 13.12 3.36 11.96
CA TRP A 135 13.52 2.95 13.32
C TRP A 135 14.93 3.44 13.72
N GLY A 136 15.51 4.38 12.96
CA GLY A 136 16.76 5.06 13.31
C GLY A 136 17.74 5.27 12.15
N ASP A 137 17.51 4.71 10.96
CA ASP A 137 18.37 4.96 9.79
C ASP A 137 18.06 6.35 9.19
N PRO A 138 19.06 7.24 9.03
CA PRO A 138 18.87 8.60 8.52
C PRO A 138 18.80 8.74 7.01
N TYR A 139 19.02 7.66 6.25
CA TYR A 139 19.18 7.73 4.80
C TYR A 139 18.25 6.80 4.03
N TYR A 140 17.78 5.72 4.65
CA TYR A 140 17.06 4.65 3.96
C TYR A 140 15.82 4.21 4.72
N LEU A 141 14.77 3.95 3.95
CA LEU A 141 13.49 3.42 4.44
C LEU A 141 13.09 2.22 3.58
N GLY A 142 12.63 1.14 4.21
CA GLY A 142 12.23 -0.07 3.50
C GLY A 142 11.15 -0.88 4.19
N LEU A 143 10.63 -1.83 3.43
CA LEU A 143 9.70 -2.87 3.88
C LEU A 143 10.04 -4.18 3.17
N ASN A 144 9.86 -5.32 3.85
CA ASN A 144 9.95 -6.62 3.18
C ASN A 144 8.76 -6.84 2.24
N GLY A 145 7.57 -6.39 2.64
CA GLY A 145 6.39 -6.43 1.81
C GLY A 145 5.11 -6.19 2.58
N LEU A 146 3.99 -6.32 1.87
CA LEU A 146 2.66 -6.26 2.43
C LEU A 146 1.69 -7.19 1.70
N GLU A 147 0.62 -7.55 2.38
CA GLU A 147 -0.44 -8.40 1.85
C GLU A 147 -1.80 -7.73 2.06
N LEU A 148 -2.67 -7.84 1.07
CA LEU A 148 -4.01 -7.30 1.10
C LEU A 148 -5.01 -8.46 1.17
N TYR A 149 -6.05 -8.31 1.98
CA TYR A 149 -7.06 -9.34 2.18
C TYR A 149 -8.44 -8.78 1.84
N ASP A 150 -9.24 -9.55 1.11
CA ASP A 150 -10.57 -9.16 0.68
C ASP A 150 -11.60 -9.23 1.81
N PHE A 151 -12.86 -8.85 1.55
CA PHE A 151 -13.92 -8.88 2.55
C PHE A 151 -14.19 -10.27 3.15
N ALA A 152 -13.93 -11.34 2.41
CA ALA A 152 -14.07 -12.73 2.87
C ALA A 152 -12.87 -13.16 3.73
N GLY A 153 -11.78 -12.38 3.74
CA GLY A 153 -10.54 -12.68 4.45
C GLY A 153 -9.60 -13.55 3.63
N ALA A 154 -9.83 -13.68 2.32
CA ALA A 154 -8.90 -14.31 1.40
C ALA A 154 -7.85 -13.30 0.93
N ARG A 155 -6.61 -13.78 0.72
CA ARG A 155 -5.54 -12.94 0.21
C ARG A 155 -5.85 -12.50 -1.23
N ILE A 156 -5.61 -11.24 -1.51
CA ILE A 156 -5.73 -10.66 -2.85
C ILE A 156 -4.44 -10.96 -3.62
N ASP A 157 -4.43 -12.07 -4.35
CA ASP A 157 -3.24 -12.58 -5.06
C ASP A 157 -3.08 -12.06 -6.50
N HIS A 158 -4.06 -11.33 -7.03
CA HIS A 158 -3.94 -10.79 -8.39
C HIS A 158 -3.00 -9.58 -8.40
N LYS A 159 -2.12 -9.52 -9.40
CA LYS A 159 -1.16 -8.42 -9.56
C LYS A 159 -1.91 -7.09 -9.69
N PRO A 160 -1.60 -6.07 -8.85
CA PRO A 160 -2.12 -4.72 -9.03
C PRO A 160 -1.72 -4.14 -10.38
N ALA A 161 -2.58 -3.30 -10.95
CA ALA A 161 -2.30 -2.60 -12.21
C ALA A 161 -1.19 -1.55 -12.03
N ILE A 162 -1.08 -1.00 -10.82
CA ILE A 162 -0.09 0.02 -10.46
C ILE A 162 0.60 -0.43 -9.19
N VAL A 163 1.93 -0.46 -9.20
CA VAL A 163 2.77 -0.51 -8.00
C VAL A 163 3.92 0.45 -8.24
N SER A 164 3.99 1.53 -7.46
CA SER A 164 5.02 2.56 -7.61
C SER A 164 5.32 3.21 -6.27
N ALA A 165 6.45 3.90 -6.16
CA ALA A 165 6.80 4.66 -4.97
C ALA A 165 7.49 5.98 -5.32
N VAL A 166 7.49 6.90 -4.37
CA VAL A 166 8.19 8.19 -4.44
C VAL A 166 8.87 8.44 -3.09
N PRO A 167 10.22 8.44 -3.02
CA PRO A 167 11.16 7.95 -4.03
C PRO A 167 10.92 6.48 -4.46
N TYR A 168 11.25 6.11 -5.70
CA TYR A 168 10.95 4.78 -6.26
C TYR A 168 11.77 3.67 -5.59
N SER A 169 13.09 3.78 -5.61
CA SER A 169 13.99 2.87 -4.91
C SER A 169 15.38 3.47 -4.76
N VAL A 170 16.28 2.77 -4.07
CA VAL A 170 17.70 3.15 -3.98
C VAL A 170 18.40 3.27 -5.34
N SER A 171 17.84 2.70 -6.41
CA SER A 171 18.36 2.84 -7.78
C SER A 171 18.40 4.30 -8.25
N GLU A 172 17.57 5.19 -7.69
CA GLU A 172 17.57 6.61 -8.02
C GLU A 172 18.85 7.34 -7.59
N LEU A 173 19.60 6.77 -6.64
CA LEU A 173 20.87 7.33 -6.16
C LEU A 173 22.07 6.94 -7.03
N ASP A 174 21.92 5.89 -7.86
CA ASP A 174 23.01 5.40 -8.71
C ASP A 174 23.13 6.27 -9.97
N HIS A 175 23.87 7.38 -9.87
CA HIS A 175 24.19 8.24 -11.01
C HIS A 175 25.33 7.70 -11.90
N THR A 176 25.88 6.51 -11.57
CA THR A 176 26.99 5.92 -12.31
C THR A 176 26.49 4.96 -13.40
N ASN A 177 26.63 5.38 -14.65
CA ASN A 177 26.35 4.57 -15.84
C ASN A 177 27.21 3.29 -15.84
N GLY A 178 26.68 2.17 -15.34
CA GLY A 178 27.36 0.86 -15.45
C GLY A 178 27.17 -0.14 -14.32
N ARG A 179 26.45 0.17 -13.24
CA ARG A 179 26.09 -0.84 -12.22
C ARG A 179 24.77 -1.53 -12.58
N GLN A 180 24.69 -2.84 -12.35
CA GLN A 180 23.43 -3.59 -12.40
C GLN A 180 22.40 -2.95 -11.46
N GLN A 181 21.17 -2.82 -11.94
CA GLN A 181 20.06 -2.22 -11.21
C GLN A 181 19.74 -3.02 -9.94
N ASP A 182 19.64 -2.33 -8.81
CA ASP A 182 19.24 -2.93 -7.54
C ASP A 182 17.84 -3.54 -7.63
N THR A 183 17.64 -4.75 -7.11
CA THR A 183 16.37 -5.48 -7.22
C THR A 183 15.29 -4.99 -6.27
N ARG A 184 15.58 -4.09 -5.32
CA ARG A 184 14.68 -3.71 -4.23
C ARG A 184 13.64 -2.66 -4.63
N THR A 185 12.76 -3.00 -5.55
CA THR A 185 11.76 -2.11 -6.14
C THR A 185 10.40 -2.21 -5.45
N PRO A 186 9.49 -1.24 -5.65
CA PRO A 186 8.14 -1.27 -5.09
C PRO A 186 7.33 -2.52 -5.49
N ASP A 187 7.54 -3.08 -6.68
CA ASP A 187 6.88 -4.29 -7.15
C ASP A 187 7.03 -5.47 -6.17
N ASN A 188 8.15 -5.53 -5.46
CA ASN A 188 8.43 -6.57 -4.48
C ASN A 188 7.46 -6.52 -3.30
N LEU A 189 6.88 -5.36 -2.96
CA LEU A 189 5.96 -5.23 -1.83
C LEU A 189 4.79 -6.19 -1.94
N MET A 190 4.30 -6.40 -3.16
CA MET A 190 3.12 -7.21 -3.48
C MET A 190 3.48 -8.58 -4.08
N SER A 191 4.74 -9.00 -4.01
CA SER A 191 5.13 -10.32 -4.52
C SER A 191 4.45 -11.43 -3.72
N GLY A 192 4.07 -12.53 -4.37
CA GLY A 192 3.53 -13.74 -3.74
C GLY A 192 4.53 -14.53 -2.87
N LEU A 193 5.76 -14.02 -2.71
CA LEU A 193 6.84 -14.67 -1.98
C LEU A 193 6.70 -14.47 -0.46
N ASP A 194 7.33 -15.36 0.31
CA ASP A 194 7.30 -15.30 1.78
C ASP A 194 8.00 -14.02 2.28
N LYS A 195 7.24 -13.21 3.02
CA LYS A 195 7.72 -11.93 3.57
C LYS A 195 8.33 -12.07 4.96
N ASN A 196 8.16 -13.23 5.60
CA ASN A 196 8.76 -13.57 6.88
C ASN A 196 10.19 -14.09 6.70
N THR A 197 11.06 -13.24 6.14
CA THR A 197 12.43 -13.56 5.75
C THR A 197 13.42 -12.51 6.23
N TRP A 198 14.70 -12.84 6.33
CA TRP A 198 15.82 -11.91 6.53
C TRP A 198 16.40 -11.40 5.21
N GLU A 199 15.99 -12.02 4.10
CA GLU A 199 16.49 -11.72 2.77
C GLU A 199 15.87 -10.42 2.24
N ALA A 200 16.70 -9.53 1.71
CA ALA A 200 16.21 -8.26 1.16
C ALA A 200 16.11 -8.24 -0.36
N HIS A 201 16.38 -9.33 -1.08
CA HIS A 201 16.29 -9.31 -2.54
C HIS A 201 14.86 -9.05 -3.04
N ASP A 202 13.87 -9.57 -2.29
CA ASP A 202 12.43 -9.39 -2.52
C ASP A 202 11.80 -8.35 -1.59
N ALA A 203 12.59 -7.39 -1.11
CA ALA A 203 12.13 -6.26 -0.31
C ALA A 203 12.04 -4.99 -1.16
N TRP A 204 11.43 -3.94 -0.63
CA TRP A 204 11.54 -2.59 -1.15
C TRP A 204 12.49 -1.77 -0.27
N LEU A 205 13.39 -1.01 -0.89
CA LEU A 205 14.24 -0.04 -0.22
C LEU A 205 14.34 1.23 -1.04
N ALA A 206 14.10 2.37 -0.40
CA ALA A 206 14.19 3.68 -0.99
C ALA A 206 15.05 4.63 -0.13
N PRO A 207 15.60 5.71 -0.70
CA PRO A 207 16.12 6.82 0.09
C PRO A 207 15.01 7.38 0.99
N LEU A 208 15.36 7.75 2.22
CA LEU A 208 14.45 8.42 3.13
C LEU A 208 14.10 9.81 2.55
N ALA A 209 12.81 10.09 2.37
CA ALA A 209 12.33 11.30 1.74
C ALA A 209 12.79 12.57 2.49
N SER A 210 12.75 12.56 3.83
CA SER A 210 13.23 13.69 4.64
C SER A 210 14.72 13.98 4.41
N SER A 211 15.55 12.94 4.21
CA SER A 211 16.98 13.10 3.89
C SER A 211 17.21 13.83 2.56
N LEU A 212 16.24 13.77 1.65
CA LEU A 212 16.27 14.45 0.36
C LEU A 212 15.57 15.82 0.39
N GLY A 213 15.14 16.29 1.57
CA GLY A 213 14.36 17.53 1.73
C GLY A 213 12.90 17.40 1.29
N ASN A 214 12.40 16.18 1.07
CA ASN A 214 11.00 15.95 0.73
C ASN A 214 10.16 15.72 2.00
N GLN A 215 9.33 16.71 2.35
CA GLN A 215 8.45 16.69 3.52
C GLN A 215 7.16 15.88 3.32
N GLN A 216 6.90 15.34 2.12
CA GLN A 216 5.69 14.55 1.83
C GLN A 216 5.81 13.07 2.25
N GLY A 217 6.96 12.67 2.79
CA GLY A 217 7.25 11.29 3.17
C GLY A 217 7.59 10.37 1.99
N ASN A 218 7.90 9.11 2.31
CA ASN A 218 8.06 8.04 1.33
C ASN A 218 6.68 7.49 0.98
N ILE A 219 6.22 7.70 -0.26
CA ILE A 219 4.85 7.35 -0.65
C ILE A 219 4.85 6.11 -1.54
N VAL A 220 4.05 5.11 -1.22
CA VAL A 220 3.76 3.93 -2.05
C VAL A 220 2.35 4.02 -2.62
N TYR A 221 2.20 3.72 -3.90
CA TYR A 221 0.93 3.65 -4.61
C TYR A 221 0.67 2.22 -5.10
N ILE A 222 -0.50 1.68 -4.76
CA ILE A 222 -0.98 0.36 -5.22
C ILE A 222 -2.37 0.54 -5.81
N GLY A 223 -2.50 0.37 -7.13
CA GLY A 223 -3.73 0.64 -7.87
C GLY A 223 -4.30 -0.58 -8.58
N PHE A 224 -5.62 -0.69 -8.59
CA PHE A 224 -6.37 -1.79 -9.20
C PHE A 224 -7.27 -1.29 -10.32
N ASP A 225 -7.48 -2.13 -11.34
CA ASP A 225 -8.40 -1.83 -12.44
C ASP A 225 -9.87 -2.05 -12.09
N THR A 226 -10.13 -2.82 -11.03
CA THR A 226 -11.45 -3.08 -10.44
C THR A 226 -11.42 -2.68 -8.97
N PRO A 227 -12.56 -2.25 -8.39
CA PRO A 227 -12.57 -1.90 -6.98
C PRO A 227 -12.21 -3.11 -6.12
N VAL A 228 -11.42 -2.87 -5.08
CA VAL A 228 -11.11 -3.82 -4.01
C VAL A 228 -11.88 -3.44 -2.76
N VAL A 229 -12.20 -4.43 -1.93
CA VAL A 229 -12.84 -4.26 -0.61
C VAL A 229 -11.93 -4.91 0.40
N LEU A 230 -11.32 -4.14 1.31
CA LEU A 230 -10.24 -4.62 2.18
C LEU A 230 -10.76 -5.04 3.56
N SER A 231 -10.50 -6.26 4.02
CA SER A 231 -10.73 -6.61 5.43
C SER A 231 -9.51 -6.36 6.31
N MET A 232 -8.31 -6.39 5.71
CA MET A 232 -7.03 -6.28 6.41
C MET A 232 -5.92 -5.91 5.43
N ILE A 233 -4.93 -5.16 5.92
CA ILE A 233 -3.61 -5.00 5.32
C ILE A 233 -2.59 -5.56 6.30
N LYS A 234 -1.70 -6.45 5.87
CA LYS A 234 -0.64 -7.00 6.71
C LYS A 234 0.71 -6.52 6.22
N PHE A 235 1.55 -6.02 7.12
CA PHE A 235 2.88 -5.46 6.83
C PHE A 235 3.98 -6.36 7.36
N TRP A 236 5.06 -6.49 6.60
CA TRP A 236 6.34 -7.05 7.06
C TRP A 236 7.41 -5.97 6.94
N ASN A 237 7.89 -5.54 8.11
CA ASN A 237 8.88 -4.49 8.18
C ASN A 237 10.26 -4.95 7.67
N TYR A 238 11.14 -4.02 7.31
CA TYR A 238 12.44 -4.34 6.72
C TYR A 238 13.36 -5.04 7.72
N SER A 239 13.67 -6.30 7.46
CA SER A 239 14.33 -7.17 8.45
C SER A 239 15.85 -7.26 8.28
N LYS A 240 16.39 -7.06 7.06
CA LYS A 240 17.85 -7.11 6.81
C LYS A 240 18.64 -6.08 7.61
N THR A 241 18.04 -4.93 7.88
CA THR A 241 18.62 -3.88 8.73
C THR A 241 17.45 -3.17 9.43
N PRO A 242 17.00 -3.69 10.57
CA PRO A 242 15.74 -3.26 11.20
C PRO A 242 15.61 -1.74 11.45
N GLU A 243 16.71 -1.01 11.59
CA GLU A 243 16.77 0.45 11.69
C GLU A 243 16.19 1.18 10.47
N ARG A 244 16.24 0.54 9.29
CA ARG A 244 15.68 1.03 8.03
C ARG A 244 14.19 0.76 7.89
N GLY A 245 13.61 -0.02 8.80
CA GLY A 245 12.20 -0.34 8.78
C GLY A 245 11.33 0.91 8.95
N VAL A 246 10.14 0.88 8.37
CA VAL A 246 9.12 1.93 8.57
C VAL A 246 8.67 1.92 10.02
N LYS A 247 8.63 3.10 10.64
CA LYS A 247 8.12 3.32 11.98
C LYS A 247 6.71 3.86 11.91
N ASP A 248 6.52 5.10 11.45
CA ASP A 248 5.19 5.73 11.38
C ASP A 248 4.69 5.80 9.93
N LEU A 249 3.40 5.52 9.73
CA LEU A 249 2.76 5.59 8.42
C LEU A 249 1.29 5.99 8.49
N ASP A 250 0.80 6.52 7.37
CA ASP A 250 -0.61 6.74 7.07
C ASP A 250 -1.06 5.91 5.87
N ILE A 251 -2.31 5.44 5.89
CA ILE A 251 -2.94 4.67 4.81
C ILE A 251 -4.16 5.42 4.31
N TYR A 252 -4.25 5.59 2.99
CA TYR A 252 -5.40 6.16 2.31
C TYR A 252 -5.91 5.22 1.22
N LEU A 253 -7.22 5.18 1.01
CA LEU A 253 -7.86 4.50 -0.12
C LEU A 253 -8.74 5.50 -0.86
N ASP A 254 -8.44 5.77 -2.13
CA ASP A 254 -9.11 6.80 -2.95
C ASP A 254 -9.24 8.15 -2.21
N ASP A 255 -8.13 8.62 -1.62
CA ASP A 255 -8.01 9.84 -0.80
C ASP A 255 -8.71 9.80 0.58
N MET A 256 -9.45 8.73 0.91
CA MET A 256 -10.01 8.54 2.25
C MET A 256 -8.95 7.99 3.20
N HIS A 257 -8.67 8.73 4.28
CA HIS A 257 -7.76 8.27 5.34
C HIS A 257 -8.36 7.06 6.08
N LEU A 258 -7.59 5.98 6.18
CA LEU A 258 -8.01 4.72 6.81
C LEU A 258 -7.31 4.43 8.13
N PHE A 259 -6.03 4.79 8.26
CA PHE A 259 -5.19 4.42 9.38
C PHE A 259 -4.00 5.37 9.50
N SER A 260 -3.67 5.74 10.73
CA SER A 260 -2.42 6.40 11.11
C SER A 260 -1.86 5.67 12.32
N GLY A 261 -0.58 5.31 12.30
CA GLY A 261 0.05 4.64 13.43
C GLY A 261 1.43 4.06 13.15
N THR A 262 1.93 3.31 14.13
CA THR A 262 3.29 2.80 14.16
C THR A 262 3.37 1.30 13.79
N LEU A 263 4.28 0.93 12.91
CA LEU A 263 4.70 -0.44 12.65
C LEU A 263 5.85 -0.84 13.57
N ARG A 264 5.74 -1.98 14.23
CA ARG A 264 6.82 -2.58 15.04
C ARG A 264 8.08 -2.73 14.22
N LYS A 265 9.22 -2.48 14.87
CA LYS A 265 10.54 -2.79 14.31
C LYS A 265 10.60 -4.28 13.99
N ALA A 266 11.17 -4.64 12.84
CA ALA A 266 11.45 -6.04 12.56
C ALA A 266 12.37 -6.61 13.66
N PRO A 267 12.28 -7.91 13.98
CA PRO A 267 13.26 -8.52 14.88
C PRO A 267 14.68 -8.30 14.34
N ALA A 268 15.70 -8.39 15.18
CA ALA A 268 17.07 -8.47 14.69
C ALA A 268 17.35 -9.92 14.27
N GLY A 269 18.01 -10.12 13.12
CA GLY A 269 18.54 -11.45 12.79
C GLY A 269 19.61 -11.82 13.82
N ASP A 270 19.66 -13.09 14.24
CA ASP A 270 20.75 -13.58 15.07
C ASP A 270 22.08 -13.39 14.32
N ASP A 271 22.88 -12.43 14.78
CA ASP A 271 24.11 -11.99 14.14
C ASP A 271 25.27 -12.96 14.43
N HIS A 272 25.11 -14.29 14.35
CA HIS A 272 26.17 -15.27 14.66
C HIS A 272 26.17 -16.50 13.76
N GLY A 273 27.18 -16.62 12.87
CA GLY A 273 27.33 -17.83 12.06
C GLY A 273 28.53 -17.96 11.11
N ALA A 274 29.66 -17.27 11.35
CA ALA A 274 30.93 -17.77 10.85
C ALA A 274 31.24 -19.10 11.57
N ASN A 275 30.77 -20.22 11.02
CA ASN A 275 31.32 -21.59 11.08
C ASN A 275 30.22 -22.66 10.94
N GLY A 276 29.75 -22.83 9.71
CA GLY A 276 29.03 -24.04 9.32
C GLY A 276 28.88 -24.06 7.82
N ARG A 277 29.76 -24.77 7.10
CA ARG A 277 29.74 -24.87 5.62
C ARG A 277 28.45 -25.48 5.03
N TYR A 278 27.43 -25.75 5.84
CA TYR A 278 26.14 -26.30 5.41
C TYR A 278 25.03 -25.91 6.41
N SER A 279 24.57 -24.65 6.44
CA SER A 279 23.28 -24.33 7.08
C SER A 279 22.27 -23.91 6.02
N LYS A 280 21.26 -24.77 5.84
CA LYS A 280 20.13 -24.60 4.94
C LYS A 280 19.23 -23.47 5.48
N MET A 281 18.86 -22.51 4.62
CA MET A 281 17.83 -21.46 4.81
C MET A 281 17.62 -20.97 6.25
N HIS A 282 18.06 -19.73 6.52
CA HIS A 282 17.69 -18.96 7.72
C HIS A 282 16.19 -18.63 7.69
N LYS A 283 15.34 -19.58 8.10
CA LYS A 283 13.90 -19.34 8.22
C LYS A 283 13.64 -18.55 9.51
N VAL A 284 13.08 -17.35 9.39
CA VAL A 284 12.61 -16.58 10.55
C VAL A 284 11.57 -17.44 11.27
N THR A 285 11.85 -17.82 12.51
CA THR A 285 10.97 -18.68 13.32
C THR A 285 9.81 -17.90 13.93
N GLU A 286 10.05 -16.64 14.29
CA GLU A 286 9.02 -15.72 14.76
C GLU A 286 8.28 -15.11 13.56
N HIS A 287 6.95 -15.15 13.59
CA HIS A 287 6.13 -14.47 12.59
C HIS A 287 5.94 -13.01 13.00
N PHE A 288 6.60 -12.09 12.30
CA PHE A 288 6.59 -10.66 12.67
C PHE A 288 5.65 -9.79 11.81
N GLY A 289 4.77 -10.42 11.02
CA GLY A 289 3.75 -9.69 10.26
C GLY A 289 2.80 -8.90 11.18
N GLN A 290 2.58 -7.63 10.87
CA GLN A 290 1.69 -6.73 11.62
C GLN A 290 0.41 -6.43 10.82
N PRO A 291 -0.77 -6.82 11.32
CA PRO A 291 -2.05 -6.53 10.68
C PRO A 291 -2.58 -5.13 11.06
N VAL A 292 -3.17 -4.46 10.08
CA VAL A 292 -4.10 -3.34 10.21
C VAL A 292 -5.48 -3.85 9.76
N LEU A 293 -6.42 -3.95 10.68
CA LEU A 293 -7.73 -4.57 10.49
C LEU A 293 -8.81 -3.54 10.13
N PHE A 294 -9.64 -3.90 9.16
CA PHE A 294 -10.83 -3.15 8.73
C PHE A 294 -12.08 -4.04 8.81
N SER A 295 -12.08 -5.02 9.73
CA SER A 295 -13.08 -6.07 9.79
C SER A 295 -13.85 -6.09 11.11
N ALA A 296 -15.14 -6.41 11.02
CA ALA A 296 -15.98 -6.73 12.18
C ALA A 296 -16.33 -8.23 12.26
N SER A 297 -15.67 -9.08 11.46
CA SER A 297 -15.82 -10.53 11.52
C SER A 297 -15.02 -11.09 12.69
N GLN A 298 -15.72 -11.76 13.61
CA GLN A 298 -15.09 -12.40 14.77
C GLN A 298 -13.98 -13.37 14.35
N ALA A 299 -14.20 -14.17 13.29
CA ALA A 299 -13.21 -15.14 12.81
C ALA A 299 -11.94 -14.47 12.25
N GLN A 300 -12.09 -13.38 11.47
CA GLN A 300 -10.96 -12.64 10.92
C GLN A 300 -10.17 -11.94 12.04
N VAL A 301 -10.87 -11.37 13.01
CA VAL A 301 -10.28 -10.73 14.18
C VAL A 301 -9.55 -11.76 15.06
N ASP A 302 -10.17 -12.90 15.37
CA ASP A 302 -9.57 -13.92 16.25
C ASP A 302 -8.29 -14.53 15.68
N ALA A 303 -8.19 -14.61 14.35
CA ALA A 303 -6.99 -15.09 13.66
C ALA A 303 -5.79 -14.16 13.87
N GLU A 304 -6.00 -12.85 13.98
CA GLU A 304 -4.93 -11.84 13.90
C GLU A 304 -4.79 -10.98 15.17
N LYS A 305 -5.75 -11.04 16.11
CA LYS A 305 -5.81 -10.18 17.31
C LYS A 305 -4.54 -10.19 18.17
N ARG A 306 -3.74 -11.26 18.12
CA ARG A 306 -2.48 -11.35 18.87
C ARG A 306 -1.35 -10.55 18.22
N ASN A 307 -1.46 -10.29 16.92
CA ASN A 307 -0.45 -9.59 16.14
C ASN A 307 -0.77 -8.10 15.98
N VAL A 308 -2.02 -7.68 16.26
CA VAL A 308 -2.44 -6.27 16.23
C VAL A 308 -1.64 -5.47 17.26
N SER A 309 -1.08 -4.34 16.82
CA SER A 309 -0.42 -3.40 17.72
C SER A 309 -1.46 -2.49 18.37
N TYR A 310 -1.36 -2.32 19.69
CA TYR A 310 -2.21 -1.41 20.47
C TYR A 310 -1.34 -0.68 21.51
N CYS A 311 -1.19 0.63 21.35
CA CYS A 311 -0.34 1.47 22.19
C CYS A 311 -0.79 1.51 23.66
N GLY A 312 -2.07 1.24 23.94
CA GLY A 312 -2.59 1.24 25.32
C GLY A 312 -2.04 0.12 26.22
N THR A 313 -1.16 -0.76 25.74
CA THR A 313 -0.41 -1.71 26.59
C THR A 313 0.97 -1.21 27.01
N GLU A 314 1.48 -0.13 26.42
CA GLU A 314 2.78 0.44 26.79
C GLU A 314 2.62 1.60 27.78
N GLU A 315 3.49 1.67 28.78
CA GLU A 315 3.55 2.82 29.69
C GLU A 315 4.10 4.03 28.94
N GLN A 316 3.38 5.16 28.99
CA GLN A 316 3.86 6.40 28.39
C GLN A 316 5.01 6.97 29.22
N ASP A 317 6.16 7.18 28.57
CA ASP A 317 7.30 7.89 29.16
C ASP A 317 7.02 9.39 29.13
N VAL A 318 6.86 10.02 30.30
CA VAL A 318 6.46 11.42 30.44
C VAL A 318 7.58 12.22 31.13
N LEU A 319 7.85 13.41 30.59
CA LEU A 319 8.70 14.41 31.24
C LEU A 319 7.89 15.17 32.29
N GLY A 320 8.22 14.98 33.56
CA GLY A 320 7.60 15.70 34.66
C GLY A 320 8.32 17.02 34.94
N ILE A 321 7.64 18.16 34.78
CA ILE A 321 8.18 19.49 35.09
C ILE A 321 7.30 20.14 36.16
N ASN A 322 7.93 20.69 37.19
CA ASN A 322 7.27 21.53 38.18
C ASN A 322 8.05 22.83 38.36
N GLU A 323 7.38 23.97 38.21
CA GLU A 323 7.97 25.31 38.36
C GLU A 323 9.29 25.52 37.58
N GLY A 324 9.38 24.95 36.38
CA GLY A 324 10.56 25.04 35.51
C GLY A 324 11.70 24.09 35.88
N GLN A 325 11.52 23.25 36.90
CA GLN A 325 12.46 22.19 37.27
C GLN A 325 11.97 20.83 36.77
N VAL A 326 12.89 20.04 36.20
CA VAL A 326 12.60 18.66 35.81
C VAL A 326 12.51 17.81 37.08
N MET A 327 11.30 17.32 37.36
CA MET A 327 11.00 16.43 38.49
C MET A 327 11.15 14.96 38.11
N GLN A 328 10.91 14.63 36.84
CA GLN A 328 11.05 13.29 36.29
C GLN A 328 11.59 13.39 34.87
N GLU A 329 12.79 12.84 34.66
CA GLU A 329 13.39 12.77 33.34
C GLU A 329 12.68 11.72 32.48
N SER A 330 12.31 12.12 31.26
CA SER A 330 11.86 11.18 30.23
C SER A 330 13.08 10.51 29.60
N ARG A 331 12.98 9.20 29.35
CA ARG A 331 13.98 8.45 28.56
C ARG A 331 14.15 9.02 27.15
N ALA A 332 13.14 9.71 26.61
CA ALA A 332 13.23 10.39 25.32
C ALA A 332 14.15 11.62 25.32
N MET A 333 14.41 12.23 26.49
CA MET A 333 15.19 13.47 26.60
C MET A 333 16.63 13.33 26.10
N TYR A 334 17.22 12.13 26.21
CA TYR A 334 18.60 11.85 25.79
C TYR A 334 18.71 11.09 24.47
N ARG A 335 17.59 10.83 23.79
CA ARG A 335 17.61 10.16 22.49
C ARG A 335 18.08 11.13 21.42
N LYS A 336 18.82 10.61 20.44
CA LYS A 336 19.11 11.37 19.24
C LYS A 336 17.79 11.76 18.56
N PRO A 337 17.70 12.95 17.94
CA PRO A 337 16.53 13.34 17.16
C PRO A 337 16.19 12.26 16.12
N ASP A 338 14.91 12.01 15.90
CA ASP A 338 14.46 11.09 14.86
C ASP A 338 14.91 11.63 13.49
N PRO A 339 15.60 10.84 12.66
CA PRO A 339 16.05 11.33 11.35
C PRO A 339 14.93 11.72 10.39
N GLY A 340 13.72 11.20 10.62
CA GLY A 340 12.51 11.58 9.88
C GLY A 340 11.83 12.84 10.40
N ALA A 341 12.28 13.42 11.52
CA ALA A 341 11.64 14.58 12.12
C ALA A 341 11.90 15.87 11.31
N GLU A 342 10.90 16.74 11.29
CA GLU A 342 11.01 18.06 10.65
C GLU A 342 12.14 18.89 11.27
N GLY A 343 12.94 19.53 10.42
CA GLY A 343 14.08 20.36 10.83
C GLY A 343 15.37 19.60 11.10
N VAL A 344 15.36 18.27 11.09
CA VAL A 344 16.60 17.46 11.18
C VAL A 344 17.27 17.41 9.80
N VAL A 345 18.47 17.96 9.71
CA VAL A 345 19.30 17.92 8.49
C VAL A 345 20.35 16.84 8.65
N VAL A 346 20.42 15.94 7.66
CA VAL A 346 21.40 14.85 7.62
C VAL A 346 22.47 15.16 6.57
N ASP A 347 23.73 14.85 6.89
CA ASP A 347 24.84 14.99 5.97
C ASP A 347 24.76 13.91 4.89
N LEU A 348 24.48 14.30 3.65
CA LEU A 348 24.35 13.38 2.53
C LEU A 348 25.69 12.79 2.06
N GLU A 349 26.82 13.44 2.37
CA GLU A 349 28.16 12.92 2.04
C GLU A 349 28.53 11.73 2.92
N ALA A 350 27.97 11.68 4.15
CA ALA A 350 28.14 10.58 5.09
C ALA A 350 27.21 9.37 4.81
N ARG A 351 26.40 9.41 3.75
CA ARG A 351 25.48 8.32 3.39
C ARG A 351 26.26 7.02 3.10
N PRO A 352 25.99 5.92 3.82
CA PRO A 352 26.69 4.67 3.59
C PRO A 352 26.22 4.02 2.30
N MET A 353 27.13 3.42 1.53
CA MET A 353 26.73 2.59 0.39
C MET A 353 25.94 1.37 0.90
N THR A 354 24.77 1.12 0.31
CA THR A 354 24.05 -0.13 0.55
C THR A 354 24.58 -1.23 -0.37
N ALA A 355 24.71 -2.45 0.12
CA ALA A 355 25.09 -3.57 -0.73
C ALA A 355 23.99 -3.78 -1.80
N VAL A 356 24.38 -3.70 -3.07
CA VAL A 356 23.48 -3.92 -4.20
C VAL A 356 22.92 -5.35 -4.11
N CYS A 357 21.61 -5.48 -4.07
CA CYS A 357 20.96 -6.80 -4.18
C CYS A 357 20.78 -7.13 -5.66
N ARG A 358 21.20 -8.34 -6.06
CA ARG A 358 21.20 -8.83 -7.44
C ARG A 358 20.36 -10.10 -7.51
N GLN A 359 19.73 -10.34 -8.66
CA GLN A 359 19.02 -11.60 -8.95
C GLN A 359 19.98 -12.78 -9.03
#